data_AF-A0A174WT55-F1
#
_entry.id   AF-A0A174WT55-F1
#
_cell.length_a   1.000
_cell.length_b   1.000
_cell.length_c   1.000
_cell.angle_alpha   90.00
_cell.angle_beta   90.00
_cell.angle_gamma   90.00
#
_symmetry.space_group_name_H-M   'P 1'
#
loop_
_entity.id
_entity.type
_entity.pdbx_description
1 polymer ?
#
loop_
_entity_poly.entity_id
_entity_poly.type
_entity_poly.pdbx_seq_one_letter_code
_entity_poly.pdbx_strand_id
1 'polypeptide(L)'
;MNKAGGPTSLAYLRGAKLTRVASAGEKKRMGDVIRLMSRQLGEAMIDSLGIGVEDTFTVGIDLEKALTNPKGSADLVLREGDVVFIPKNTNTVTINGAVMVPNTVSYMKGKNVDYYLNQAGGYSDNARKSKKFIVYMNGQVTKVKGSGKKQIEPGCEIIVPSKAKKKGNIANILGYATSFSSLGMMIASIANLIKK
;
A
#
# COMPACT_ATOMS: atom_id res chain seq x y z
N MET A 1 -0.69 -1.51 23.95
CA MET A 1 -2.12 -1.85 23.78
C MET A 1 -2.81 -2.19 25.09
N ASN A 2 -2.37 -3.17 25.87
CA ASN A 2 -3.03 -3.53 27.13
C ASN A 2 -3.09 -2.37 28.14
N LYS A 3 -2.04 -1.53 28.19
CA LYS A 3 -2.02 -0.29 29.00
C LYS A 3 -2.99 0.79 28.53
N ALA A 4 -3.49 0.70 27.29
CA ALA A 4 -4.39 1.68 26.68
C ALA A 4 -5.86 1.20 26.63
N GLY A 5 -6.20 0.13 27.38
CA GLY A 5 -7.56 -0.43 27.41
C GLY A 5 -7.88 -1.45 26.31
N GLY A 6 -6.91 -1.78 25.46
CA GLY A 6 -7.09 -2.77 24.39
C GLY A 6 -7.84 -2.25 23.16
N PRO A 7 -7.96 -3.06 22.09
CA PRO A 7 -8.67 -2.68 20.88
C PRO A 7 -10.20 -2.75 21.06
N THR A 8 -10.91 -1.81 20.43
CA THR A 8 -12.38 -1.83 20.37
C THR A 8 -12.88 -2.84 19.34
N SER A 9 -14.16 -3.21 19.39
CA SER A 9 -14.80 -4.10 18.40
C SER A 9 -14.82 -3.54 16.97
N LEU A 10 -14.68 -2.21 16.82
CA LEU A 10 -14.62 -1.53 15.52
C LEU A 10 -13.19 -1.42 14.97
N ALA A 11 -12.18 -1.77 15.77
CA ALA A 11 -10.78 -1.65 15.40
C ALA A 11 -10.38 -2.76 14.41
N TYR A 12 -9.77 -2.37 13.29
CA TYR A 12 -9.23 -3.32 12.32
C TYR A 12 -7.72 -3.49 12.53
N LEU A 13 -7.37 -4.45 13.38
CA LEU A 13 -5.98 -4.70 13.82
C LEU A 13 -5.02 -5.04 12.67
N ARG A 14 -5.48 -5.76 11.65
CA ARG A 14 -4.67 -6.11 10.48
C ARG A 14 -4.32 -4.89 9.62
N GLY A 15 -5.11 -3.82 9.72
CA GLY A 15 -4.84 -2.53 9.07
C GLY A 15 -3.96 -1.60 9.90
N ALA A 16 -3.51 -2.03 11.08
CA ALA A 16 -2.69 -1.19 11.93
C ALA A 16 -1.34 -0.89 11.28
N LYS A 17 -0.89 0.35 11.43
CA LYS A 17 0.42 0.81 10.95
C LYS A 17 1.17 1.50 12.07
N LEU A 18 2.49 1.36 12.05
CA LEU A 18 3.37 2.04 12.98
C LEU A 18 4.04 3.21 12.27
N THR A 19 3.88 4.42 12.77
CA THR A 19 4.65 5.58 12.33
C THR A 19 5.79 5.78 13.30
N ARG A 20 7.02 5.85 12.78
CA ARG A 20 8.25 5.90 13.57
C ARG A 20 9.09 7.09 13.18
N VAL A 21 9.66 7.76 14.18
CA VAL A 21 10.62 8.84 13.98
C VAL A 21 11.92 8.27 13.44
N ALA A 22 12.42 8.85 12.34
CA ALA A 22 13.65 8.46 11.70
C ALA A 22 14.87 8.88 12.55
N SER A 23 15.74 7.91 12.83
CA SER A 23 17.04 8.20 13.44
C SER A 23 17.95 8.95 12.46
N ALA A 24 18.99 9.62 12.97
CA ALA A 24 19.97 10.33 12.14
C ALA A 24 20.61 9.40 11.07
N GLY A 25 20.87 8.14 11.42
CA GLY A 25 21.39 7.14 10.49
C GLY A 25 20.39 6.74 9.40
N GLU A 26 19.11 6.62 9.75
CA GLU A 26 18.02 6.33 8.78
C GLU A 26 17.83 7.52 7.82
N LYS A 27 17.81 8.76 8.34
CA LYS A 27 17.74 9.98 7.51
C LYS A 27 18.90 10.09 6.53
N LYS A 28 20.13 9.79 6.98
CA LYS A 28 21.32 9.78 6.13
C LYS A 28 21.16 8.77 4.98
N ARG A 29 20.71 7.55 5.28
CA ARG A 29 20.47 6.52 4.26
C ARG A 29 19.39 6.93 3.26
N MET A 30 18.31 7.55 3.73
CA MET A 30 17.26 8.10 2.85
C MET A 30 17.84 9.14 1.91
N GLY A 31 18.62 10.09 2.43
CA GLY A 31 19.31 11.10 1.61
C GLY A 31 20.24 10.49 0.57
N ASP A 32 21.01 9.45 0.93
CA ASP A 32 21.89 8.73 0.01
C ASP A 32 21.10 8.05 -1.12
N VAL A 33 19.96 7.41 -0.81
CA VAL A 33 19.07 6.79 -1.79
C VAL A 33 18.45 7.85 -2.72
N ILE A 34 17.97 8.96 -2.17
CA ILE A 34 17.39 10.07 -2.95
C ILE A 34 18.43 10.64 -3.91
N ARG A 35 19.68 10.81 -3.46
CA ARG A 35 20.77 11.26 -4.32
C ARG A 35 21.02 10.30 -5.48
N LEU A 36 21.01 8.98 -5.22
CA LEU A 36 21.15 7.98 -6.28
C LEU A 36 19.97 8.02 -7.27
N MET A 37 18.74 8.15 -6.76
CA MET A 37 17.54 8.27 -7.59
C MET A 37 17.57 9.55 -8.43
N SER A 38 17.98 10.68 -7.85
CA SER A 38 18.13 11.96 -8.55
C SER A 38 19.11 11.85 -9.72
N ARG A 39 20.21 11.11 -9.55
CA ARG A 39 21.17 10.86 -10.64
C ARG A 39 20.59 9.99 -11.77
N GLN A 40 19.65 9.10 -11.48
CA GLN A 40 19.05 8.21 -12.48
C GLN A 40 17.80 8.80 -13.15
N LEU A 41 16.98 9.54 -12.40
CA LEU A 41 15.67 10.03 -12.83
C LEU A 41 15.66 11.53 -13.14
N GLY A 42 16.68 12.28 -12.70
CA GLY A 42 16.74 13.74 -12.75
C GLY A 42 16.04 14.40 -11.55
N GLU A 43 16.53 15.56 -11.11
CA GLU A 43 16.01 16.27 -9.92
C GLU A 43 14.54 16.71 -10.09
N ALA A 44 14.16 17.21 -11.26
CA ALA A 44 12.79 17.63 -11.54
C ALA A 44 11.76 16.49 -11.37
N MET A 45 12.17 15.25 -11.61
CA MET A 45 11.31 14.08 -11.41
C MET A 45 11.19 13.71 -9.93
N ILE A 46 12.25 13.87 -9.15
CA ILE A 46 12.24 13.62 -7.71
C ILE A 46 11.35 14.64 -7.00
N ASP A 47 11.49 15.90 -7.38
CA ASP A 47 10.69 17.00 -6.84
C ASP A 47 9.21 16.85 -7.21
N SER A 48 8.92 16.50 -8.47
CA SER A 48 7.55 16.20 -8.91
C SER A 48 6.91 15.00 -8.20
N LEU A 49 7.71 14.05 -7.69
CA LEU A 49 7.21 12.92 -6.91
C LEU A 49 7.10 13.24 -5.40
N GLY A 50 7.55 14.43 -4.97
CA GLY A 50 7.57 14.83 -3.56
C GLY A 50 8.45 13.92 -2.70
N ILE A 51 9.50 13.32 -3.28
CA ILE A 51 10.35 12.37 -2.55
C ILE A 51 11.44 13.16 -1.81
N GLY A 52 11.27 13.28 -0.49
CA GLY A 52 12.20 13.96 0.41
C GLY A 52 12.74 13.08 1.52
N VAL A 53 13.69 13.63 2.28
CA VAL A 53 14.08 13.04 3.57
C VAL A 53 13.00 13.39 4.58
N GLU A 54 12.21 12.39 4.94
CA GLU A 54 11.12 12.54 5.91
C GLU A 54 11.62 12.33 7.35
N ASP A 55 11.03 13.07 8.29
CA ASP A 55 11.29 12.89 9.73
C ASP A 55 10.63 11.65 10.30
N THR A 56 9.61 11.12 9.63
CA THR A 56 8.89 9.92 10.03
C THR A 56 8.72 8.97 8.86
N PHE A 57 8.63 7.68 9.17
CA PHE A 57 8.33 6.66 8.17
C PHE A 57 7.35 5.63 8.73
N THR A 58 6.63 4.95 7.83
CA THR A 58 5.69 3.89 8.21
C THR A 58 6.40 2.54 8.22
N VAL A 59 6.19 1.78 9.28
CA VAL A 59 6.56 0.36 9.40
C VAL A 59 5.29 -0.47 9.30
N GLY A 60 5.26 -1.38 8.33
CA GLY A 60 4.19 -2.36 8.22
C GLY A 60 4.26 -3.34 9.37
N ILE A 61 3.17 -3.46 10.14
CA ILE A 61 3.07 -4.37 11.28
C ILE A 61 1.87 -5.31 11.12
N ASP A 62 1.96 -6.49 11.71
CA ASP A 62 0.83 -7.40 11.90
C ASP A 62 0.44 -7.36 13.38
N LEU A 63 -0.34 -6.35 13.75
CA LEU A 63 -0.69 -6.09 15.15
C LEU A 63 -1.57 -7.20 15.74
N GLU A 64 -2.44 -7.79 14.93
CA GLU A 64 -3.26 -8.95 15.35
C GLU A 64 -2.36 -10.11 15.79
N LYS A 65 -1.34 -10.43 14.99
CA LYS A 65 -0.38 -11.48 15.32
C LYS A 65 0.52 -11.11 16.50
N ALA A 66 0.92 -9.85 16.62
CA ALA A 66 1.71 -9.36 17.76
C ALA A 66 0.96 -9.50 19.09
N LEU A 67 -0.35 -9.22 19.09
CA LEU A 67 -1.18 -9.30 20.29
C LEU A 67 -1.52 -10.75 20.69
N THR A 68 -1.69 -11.63 19.71
CA THR A 68 -2.04 -13.04 19.94
C THR A 68 -0.83 -13.90 20.30
N ASN A 69 0.37 -13.52 19.87
CA ASN A 69 1.62 -14.21 20.20
C ASN A 69 2.70 -13.22 20.69
N PRO A 70 2.62 -12.77 21.96
CA PRO A 70 3.63 -11.91 22.56
C PRO A 70 5.02 -12.54 22.50
N LYS A 71 6.06 -11.73 22.28
CA LYS A 71 7.46 -12.15 22.04
C LYS A 71 7.68 -12.95 20.75
N GLY A 72 6.65 -13.10 19.91
CA GLY A 72 6.76 -13.71 18.59
C GLY A 72 7.43 -12.78 17.57
N SER A 73 7.64 -13.27 16.35
CA SER A 73 8.28 -12.50 15.28
C SER A 73 7.49 -11.26 14.80
N ALA A 74 6.21 -11.17 15.14
CA ALA A 74 5.37 -9.99 14.87
C ALA A 74 5.41 -8.96 16.01
N ASP A 75 5.95 -9.32 17.18
CA ASP A 75 6.05 -8.45 18.35
C ASP A 75 7.26 -7.53 18.22
N LEU A 76 7.08 -6.45 17.46
CA LEU A 76 8.12 -5.47 17.19
C LEU A 76 8.42 -4.63 18.44
N VAL A 77 9.70 -4.51 18.77
CA VAL A 77 10.15 -3.55 19.80
C VAL A 77 9.85 -2.12 19.34
N LEU A 78 9.11 -1.39 20.16
CA LEU A 78 8.77 0.01 19.95
C LEU A 78 9.94 0.92 20.32
N ARG A 79 10.03 2.05 19.64
CA ARG A 79 10.95 3.16 19.95
C ARG A 79 10.17 4.30 20.59
N GLU A 80 10.87 5.19 21.26
CA GLU A 80 10.28 6.43 21.74
C GLU A 80 9.71 7.24 20.56
N GLY A 81 8.53 7.84 20.75
CA GLY A 81 7.82 8.59 19.71
C GLY A 81 7.08 7.74 18.68
N ASP A 82 7.11 6.42 18.79
CA ASP A 82 6.31 5.54 17.93
C ASP A 82 4.81 5.77 18.10
N VAL A 83 4.10 5.90 16.97
CA VAL A 83 2.64 6.04 16.94
C VAL A 83 2.01 4.85 16.22
N VAL A 84 1.25 4.04 16.96
CA VAL A 84 0.44 2.96 16.39
C VAL A 84 -0.92 3.51 16.01
N PHE A 85 -1.20 3.59 14.71
CA PHE A 85 -2.51 3.96 14.19
C PHE A 85 -3.30 2.71 13.83
N ILE A 86 -4.54 2.62 14.32
CA ILE A 86 -5.44 1.49 14.05
C ILE A 86 -6.68 2.03 13.34
N PRO A 87 -6.92 1.64 12.09
CA PRO A 87 -8.09 2.09 11.35
C PRO A 87 -9.36 1.43 11.87
N LYS A 88 -10.50 2.05 11.54
CA LYS A 88 -11.82 1.43 11.70
C LYS A 88 -12.01 0.36 10.64
N ASN A 89 -12.73 -0.70 10.98
CA ASN A 89 -13.18 -1.67 10.01
C ASN A 89 -14.26 -1.04 9.11
N THR A 90 -13.93 -0.79 7.85
CA THR A 90 -14.86 -0.17 6.88
C THR A 90 -15.75 -1.18 6.18
N ASN A 91 -15.45 -2.49 6.28
CA ASN A 91 -16.14 -3.56 5.56
C ASN A 91 -16.33 -3.29 4.05
N THR A 92 -15.34 -2.65 3.42
CA THR A 92 -15.34 -2.30 1.99
C THR A 92 -14.12 -2.86 1.27
N VAL A 93 -14.17 -2.90 -0.06
CA VAL A 93 -13.01 -3.12 -0.94
C VAL A 93 -13.01 -2.03 -1.99
N THR A 94 -11.87 -1.40 -2.19
CA THR A 94 -11.68 -0.37 -3.22
C THR A 94 -11.11 -1.02 -4.48
N ILE A 95 -11.60 -0.65 -5.65
CA ILE A 95 -11.12 -1.12 -6.95
C ILE A 95 -10.62 0.08 -7.75
N ASN A 96 -9.34 0.04 -8.13
CA ASN A 96 -8.67 1.17 -8.79
C ASN A 96 -7.75 0.74 -9.94
N GLY A 97 -7.31 1.74 -10.72
CA GLY A 97 -6.40 1.58 -11.85
C GLY A 97 -7.13 1.36 -13.18
N ALA A 98 -6.61 0.43 -13.99
CA ALA A 98 -7.09 0.12 -15.33
C ALA A 98 -8.36 -0.77 -15.31
N VAL A 99 -9.44 -0.19 -14.79
CA VAL A 99 -10.81 -0.75 -14.75
C VAL A 99 -11.77 0.21 -15.43
N MET A 100 -12.97 -0.25 -15.78
CA MET A 100 -13.94 0.59 -16.49
C MET A 100 -14.40 1.77 -15.64
N VAL A 101 -14.78 1.52 -14.39
CA VAL A 101 -15.19 2.55 -13.43
C VAL A 101 -14.58 2.25 -12.06
N PRO A 102 -13.55 2.99 -11.62
CA PRO A 102 -13.03 2.87 -10.27
C PRO A 102 -14.10 3.17 -9.22
N ASN A 103 -14.24 2.30 -8.22
CA ASN A 103 -15.25 2.44 -7.19
C ASN A 103 -14.88 1.71 -5.89
N THR A 104 -15.65 1.96 -4.85
CA THR A 104 -15.56 1.25 -3.57
C THR A 104 -16.86 0.51 -3.33
N VAL A 105 -16.77 -0.77 -3.01
CA VAL A 105 -17.93 -1.65 -2.83
C VAL A 105 -17.85 -2.40 -1.49
N SER A 106 -18.98 -2.93 -1.02
CA SER A 106 -19.02 -3.70 0.22
C SER A 106 -18.16 -4.97 0.11
N TYR A 107 -17.37 -5.23 1.15
CA TYR A 107 -16.62 -6.47 1.30
C TYR A 107 -17.59 -7.63 1.55
N MET A 108 -17.41 -8.70 0.79
CA MET A 108 -18.09 -9.97 0.97
C MET A 108 -17.08 -11.10 1.16
N LYS A 109 -17.22 -11.78 2.31
CA LYS A 109 -16.38 -12.91 2.66
C LYS A 109 -16.46 -14.00 1.60
N GLY A 110 -15.30 -14.46 1.15
CA GLY A 110 -15.19 -15.57 0.20
C GLY A 110 -15.40 -15.22 -1.27
N LYS A 111 -15.63 -13.94 -1.60
CA LYS A 111 -15.53 -13.46 -2.99
C LYS A 111 -14.07 -13.33 -3.41
N ASN A 112 -13.83 -13.48 -4.71
CA ASN A 112 -12.50 -13.46 -5.31
C ASN A 112 -12.24 -12.12 -6.03
N VAL A 113 -11.03 -11.93 -6.57
CA VAL A 113 -10.66 -10.65 -7.19
C VAL A 113 -11.55 -10.34 -8.40
N ASP A 114 -11.90 -11.35 -9.20
CA ASP A 114 -12.71 -11.13 -10.40
C ASP A 114 -14.15 -10.71 -10.07
N TYR A 115 -14.72 -11.17 -8.94
CA TYR A 115 -16.00 -10.66 -8.43
C TYR A 115 -15.97 -9.14 -8.27
N TYR A 116 -14.96 -8.61 -7.57
CA TYR A 116 -14.84 -7.17 -7.31
C TYR A 116 -14.52 -6.39 -8.58
N LEU A 117 -13.70 -6.93 -9.47
CA LEU A 117 -13.43 -6.29 -10.76
C LEU A 117 -14.68 -6.18 -11.63
N ASN A 118 -15.58 -7.17 -11.58
CA ASN A 118 -16.85 -7.08 -12.28
C ASN A 118 -17.77 -5.99 -11.70
N GLN A 119 -17.68 -5.71 -10.40
CA GLN A 119 -18.39 -4.57 -9.79
C GLN A 119 -17.87 -3.21 -10.28
N ALA A 120 -16.65 -3.17 -10.82
CA ALA A 120 -16.05 -2.00 -11.46
C ALA A 120 -16.28 -1.98 -13.00
N GLY A 121 -17.21 -2.79 -13.52
CA GLY A 121 -17.47 -2.95 -14.95
C GLY A 121 -16.42 -3.77 -15.70
N GLY A 122 -15.50 -4.43 -14.99
CA GLY A 122 -14.40 -5.19 -15.56
C GLY A 122 -13.15 -4.35 -15.84
N TYR A 123 -12.29 -4.86 -16.71
CA TYR A 123 -11.03 -4.23 -17.07
C TYR A 123 -11.22 -3.17 -18.16
N SER A 124 -10.43 -2.10 -18.12
CA SER A 124 -10.28 -1.20 -19.27
C SER A 124 -9.42 -1.84 -20.38
N ASP A 125 -9.48 -1.31 -21.60
CA ASP A 125 -8.75 -1.85 -22.76
C ASP A 125 -7.23 -1.88 -22.58
N ASN A 126 -6.72 -0.85 -21.90
CA ASN A 126 -5.31 -0.72 -21.59
C ASN A 126 -4.89 -1.52 -20.35
N ALA A 127 -5.72 -2.38 -19.76
CA ALA A 127 -5.36 -3.11 -18.53
C ALA A 127 -4.31 -4.21 -18.71
N ARG A 128 -3.34 -4.29 -17.80
CA ARG A 128 -2.38 -5.40 -17.69
C ARG A 128 -2.91 -6.45 -16.70
N LYS A 129 -3.85 -7.26 -17.17
CA LYS A 129 -4.62 -8.27 -16.41
C LYS A 129 -3.77 -9.27 -15.60
N SER A 130 -2.53 -9.55 -16.01
CA SER A 130 -1.65 -10.53 -15.36
C SER A 130 -0.85 -10.02 -14.15
N LYS A 131 -0.89 -8.71 -13.88
CA LYS A 131 -0.10 -8.08 -12.80
C LYS A 131 -0.97 -7.34 -11.78
N LYS A 132 -2.12 -7.89 -11.41
CA LYS A 132 -2.98 -7.37 -10.35
C LYS A 132 -2.28 -7.44 -8.99
N PHE A 133 -2.51 -6.46 -8.14
CA PHE A 133 -2.01 -6.43 -6.77
C PHE A 133 -3.08 -5.95 -5.79
N ILE A 134 -2.91 -6.34 -4.53
CA ILE A 134 -3.76 -5.93 -3.41
C ILE A 134 -2.91 -5.09 -2.48
N VAL A 135 -3.42 -3.94 -2.09
CA VAL A 135 -2.84 -3.04 -1.08
C VAL A 135 -3.70 -3.13 0.17
N TYR A 136 -3.09 -3.44 1.30
CA TYR A 136 -3.77 -3.52 2.59
C TYR A 136 -3.72 -2.17 3.31
N MET A 137 -4.62 -1.95 4.27
CA MET A 137 -4.67 -0.71 5.07
C MET A 137 -3.37 -0.41 5.83
N ASN A 138 -2.61 -1.44 6.20
CA ASN A 138 -1.30 -1.30 6.83
C ASN A 138 -0.16 -0.97 5.84
N GLY A 139 -0.48 -0.80 4.56
CA GLY A 139 0.47 -0.49 3.48
C GLY A 139 1.16 -1.70 2.86
N GLN A 140 0.92 -2.92 3.34
CA GLN A 140 1.47 -4.11 2.70
C GLN A 140 0.89 -4.29 1.29
N VAL A 141 1.74 -4.73 0.36
CA VAL A 141 1.36 -4.98 -1.03
C VAL A 141 1.64 -6.42 -1.38
N THR A 142 0.68 -7.09 -2.01
CA THR A 142 0.84 -8.45 -2.48
C THR A 142 0.36 -8.62 -3.92
N LYS A 143 1.07 -9.44 -4.70
CA LYS A 143 0.58 -9.84 -6.02
C LYS A 143 -0.61 -10.78 -5.83
N VAL A 144 -1.65 -10.62 -6.65
CA VAL A 144 -2.77 -11.58 -6.69
C VAL A 144 -2.25 -12.95 -7.16
N LYS A 145 -2.49 -13.98 -6.36
CA LYS A 145 -2.16 -15.38 -6.65
C LYS A 145 -3.45 -16.19 -6.86
N GLY A 146 -3.50 -16.98 -7.94
CA GLY A 146 -4.72 -17.72 -8.32
C GLY A 146 -5.91 -16.78 -8.46
N SER A 147 -7.02 -17.11 -7.78
CA SER A 147 -8.23 -16.25 -7.75
C SER A 147 -8.14 -15.08 -6.75
N GLY A 148 -7.12 -15.04 -5.88
CA GLY A 148 -6.98 -14.03 -4.84
C GLY A 148 -7.99 -14.10 -3.70
N LYS A 149 -8.91 -15.09 -3.67
CA LYS A 149 -9.97 -15.23 -2.67
C LYS A 149 -9.49 -15.19 -1.20
N LYS A 150 -8.33 -15.77 -0.92
CA LYS A 150 -7.74 -15.79 0.44
C LYS A 150 -6.94 -14.53 0.79
N GLN A 151 -6.74 -13.63 -0.16
CA GLN A 151 -5.93 -12.43 -0.01
C GLN A 151 -6.76 -11.16 0.17
N ILE A 152 -8.07 -11.21 -0.09
CA ILE A 152 -8.94 -10.04 0.01
C ILE A 152 -9.37 -9.86 1.47
N GLU A 153 -9.22 -8.66 1.97
CA GLU A 153 -9.54 -8.29 3.34
C GLU A 153 -10.36 -6.99 3.36
N PRO A 154 -11.16 -6.75 4.42
CA PRO A 154 -11.83 -5.47 4.62
C PRO A 154 -10.83 -4.30 4.54
N GLY A 155 -11.21 -3.27 3.80
CA GLY A 155 -10.39 -2.08 3.63
C GLY A 155 -9.26 -2.21 2.62
N CYS A 156 -9.06 -3.37 2.00
CA CYS A 156 -8.03 -3.53 0.99
C CYS A 156 -8.42 -2.86 -0.34
N GLU A 157 -7.41 -2.55 -1.13
CA GLU A 157 -7.55 -1.98 -2.46
C GLU A 157 -7.00 -2.95 -3.51
N ILE A 158 -7.81 -3.29 -4.50
CA ILE A 158 -7.42 -4.09 -5.67
C ILE A 158 -7.01 -3.12 -6.76
N ILE A 159 -5.76 -3.21 -7.20
CA ILE A 159 -5.22 -2.33 -8.23
C ILE A 159 -4.87 -3.13 -9.49
N VAL A 160 -5.39 -2.66 -10.61
CA VAL A 160 -5.06 -3.17 -11.94
C VAL A 160 -4.10 -2.18 -12.62
N PRO A 161 -2.86 -2.56 -12.94
CA PRO A 161 -1.97 -1.66 -13.66
C PRO A 161 -2.39 -1.55 -15.14
N SER A 162 -2.06 -0.41 -15.75
CA SER A 162 -2.15 -0.24 -17.20
C SER A 162 -0.99 -0.94 -17.92
N LYS A 163 -1.20 -1.37 -19.17
CA LYS A 163 -0.16 -1.75 -20.13
C LYS A 163 0.67 -0.50 -20.39
N ALA A 164 1.98 -0.56 -20.11
CA ALA A 164 2.88 0.55 -20.41
C ALA A 164 2.85 0.83 -21.92
N LYS A 165 2.46 2.05 -22.34
CA LYS A 165 2.82 2.55 -23.66
C LYS A 165 4.33 2.78 -23.66
N LYS A 166 5.07 2.28 -24.66
CA LYS A 166 6.51 2.51 -24.80
C LYS A 166 6.79 4.01 -24.95
N LYS A 167 7.01 4.70 -23.83
CA LYS A 167 7.87 5.87 -23.55
C LYS A 167 7.32 6.63 -22.32
N GLY A 168 8.14 6.76 -21.28
CA GLY A 168 8.22 7.93 -20.40
C GLY A 168 7.09 8.31 -19.42
N ASN A 169 5.96 7.60 -19.31
CA ASN A 169 4.82 8.13 -18.54
C ASN A 169 4.78 7.76 -17.04
N ILE A 170 5.62 8.42 -16.24
CA ILE A 170 5.42 8.57 -14.78
C ILE A 170 4.24 9.53 -14.49
N ALA A 171 3.90 10.42 -15.45
CA ALA A 171 2.79 11.37 -15.36
C ALA A 171 1.40 10.74 -15.12
N ASN A 172 1.17 9.49 -15.54
CA ASN A 172 -0.13 8.82 -15.32
C ASN A 172 -0.29 8.27 -13.90
N ILE A 173 0.79 8.11 -13.12
CA ILE A 173 0.73 7.63 -11.73
C ILE A 173 0.40 8.79 -10.78
N LEU A 174 0.81 10.02 -11.14
CA LEU A 174 0.59 11.24 -10.36
C LEU A 174 -0.89 11.69 -10.35
N GLY A 175 -1.68 11.36 -11.40
CA GLY A 175 -3.08 11.78 -11.52
C GLY A 175 -4.09 11.09 -10.60
N TYR A 176 -3.71 10.03 -9.87
CA TYR A 176 -4.64 9.20 -9.06
C TYR A 176 -4.34 9.20 -7.55
N ALA A 177 -3.49 10.12 -7.07
CA ALA A 177 -2.85 10.06 -5.75
C ALA A 177 -3.69 10.54 -4.54
N THR A 178 -5.01 10.43 -4.56
CA THR A 178 -5.81 10.82 -3.39
C THR A 178 -5.90 9.68 -2.35
N SER A 179 -5.02 9.80 -1.36
CA SER A 179 -5.18 9.46 0.06
C SER A 179 -4.74 8.08 0.60
N PHE A 180 -4.80 6.97 -0.14
CA PHE A 180 -4.21 5.69 0.35
C PHE A 180 -3.60 4.79 -0.74
N SER A 181 -3.96 5.05 -2.00
CA SER A 181 -3.51 4.32 -3.17
C SER A 181 -2.07 4.65 -3.62
N SER A 182 -1.50 5.74 -3.10
CA SER A 182 -0.21 6.30 -3.56
C SER A 182 0.98 5.39 -3.23
N LEU A 183 1.03 4.76 -2.06
CA LEU A 183 2.14 3.87 -1.65
C LEU A 183 2.21 2.60 -2.51
N GLY A 184 1.09 1.92 -2.72
CA GLY A 184 1.05 0.70 -3.52
C GLY A 184 1.35 0.95 -5.00
N MET A 185 0.86 2.06 -5.56
CA MET A 185 1.16 2.47 -6.94
C MET A 185 2.61 2.93 -7.11
N MET A 186 3.16 3.66 -6.14
CA MET A 186 4.60 4.02 -6.13
C MET A 186 5.48 2.77 -6.07
N ILE A 187 5.18 1.80 -5.20
CA ILE A 187 5.94 0.55 -5.13
C ILE A 187 5.82 -0.24 -6.45
N ALA A 188 4.62 -0.32 -7.03
CA ALA A 188 4.40 -1.01 -8.30
C ALA A 188 5.08 -0.33 -9.50
N SER A 189 5.16 1.01 -9.50
CA SER A 189 5.87 1.77 -10.53
C SER A 189 7.38 1.58 -10.42
N ILE A 190 7.93 1.68 -9.20
CA ILE A 190 9.33 1.38 -8.89
C ILE A 190 9.67 -0.06 -9.31
N ALA A 191 8.83 -1.04 -8.97
CA ALA A 191 9.05 -2.45 -9.33
C ALA A 191 8.98 -2.71 -10.85
N ASN A 192 8.21 -1.92 -11.61
CA ASN A 192 8.22 -1.98 -13.08
C ASN A 192 9.43 -1.28 -13.69
N LEU A 193 9.98 -0.25 -13.06
CA LEU A 193 11.21 0.43 -13.50
C LEU A 193 12.45 -0.45 -13.30
N ILE A 194 12.49 -1.24 -12.22
CA ILE A 194 13.61 -2.14 -11.91
C ILE A 194 13.63 -3.39 -12.83
N LYS A 195 12.52 -3.73 -13.49
CA LYS A 195 12.43 -4.89 -14.40
C LYS A 195 12.73 -4.58 -15.87
N LYS A 196 13.60 -3.61 -16.13
CA LYS A 196 14.06 -3.28 -17.48
C LYS A 196 15.41 -3.92 -17.79
#